data_AF-A0AAX3WV79-F1
#
_entry.id   AF-A0AAX3WV79-F1
#
_cell.length_a   1.000
_cell.length_b   1.000
_cell.length_c   1.000
_cell.angle_alpha   90.00
_cell.angle_beta   90.00
_cell.angle_gamma   90.00
#
_symmetry.space_group_name_H-M   'P 1'
#
loop_
_entity.id
_entity.type
_entity.pdbx_description
1 polymer ?
#
loop_
_entity_poly.entity_id
_entity_poly.type
_entity_poly.pdbx_seq_one_letter_code
_entity_poly.pdbx_strand_id
1 'polypeptide(L)'
;MDYVMIENQFTQTVEAVSKAAGWTVDRKIILAIASKYVASGKSFDSVKYKEVLQEMKKQSSWMSPLRTTVGYSIAANLMEQEDIEHAVKSLLTNVAIMKEAKFRSGNYTFIGAQFLTEEESGKRAHAQSARALFDAIRKHHRFLTSYEDIPYAVLLSSSMDDVEVRAETMNRYYKELRTYNFNAGNELQWLSQVLTFLSPQYDNKLVSSVVTIRDTLKKQDVKVKTMHYPLLGFLAILEVNNVHLQQIIDLYHELKGMKLLKWHREFVLFMAIQIAIYDIAKVQQSLSMTIMSSIELLIQAQQAAMLAAVTAATVASSSSSS
;
A
#
# COMPACT_ATOMS: atom_id res chain seq x y z
N MET A 1 3.54 11.01 20.16
CA MET A 1 3.70 12.41 19.68
C MET A 1 2.49 13.22 20.14
N ASP A 2 2.61 14.50 20.51
CA ASP A 2 1.46 15.33 20.95
C ASP A 2 0.49 15.58 19.78
N TYR A 3 -0.81 15.35 20.00
CA TYR A 3 -1.88 15.54 19.00
C TYR A 3 -1.80 16.91 18.31
N VAL A 4 -1.56 17.99 19.06
CA VAL A 4 -1.50 19.34 18.48
C VAL A 4 -0.34 19.47 17.50
N MET A 5 0.79 18.80 17.78
CA MET A 5 1.91 18.75 16.85
C MET A 5 1.58 17.94 15.60
N ILE A 6 0.90 16.79 15.75
CA ILE A 6 0.45 15.97 14.62
C ILE A 6 -0.50 16.77 13.72
N GLU A 7 -1.49 17.48 14.29
CA GLU A 7 -2.45 18.29 13.53
C GLU A 7 -1.77 19.40 12.72
N ASN A 8 -0.86 20.14 13.36
CA ASN A 8 -0.14 21.23 12.73
C ASN A 8 0.79 20.72 11.61
N GLN A 9 1.58 19.68 11.88
CA GLN A 9 2.47 19.09 10.88
C GLN A 9 1.68 18.53 9.69
N PHE A 10 0.58 17.83 9.96
CA PHE A 10 -0.27 17.28 8.91
C PHE A 10 -0.88 18.37 8.04
N THR A 11 -1.40 19.43 8.66
CA THR A 11 -1.95 20.58 7.93
C THR A 11 -0.92 21.23 7.01
N GLN A 12 0.25 21.56 7.56
CA GLN A 12 1.35 22.16 6.78
C GLN A 12 1.80 21.26 5.63
N THR A 13 1.92 19.96 5.89
CA THR A 13 2.34 18.98 4.88
C THR A 13 1.30 18.84 3.77
N VAL A 14 0.01 18.80 4.12
CA VAL A 14 -1.09 18.76 3.14
C VAL A 14 -1.07 19.98 2.22
N GLU A 15 -0.84 21.17 2.76
CA GLU A 15 -0.73 22.41 1.97
C GLU A 15 0.49 22.38 1.04
N ALA A 16 1.65 21.97 1.58
CA ALA A 16 2.89 21.86 0.83
C ALA A 16 2.77 20.88 -0.35
N VAL A 17 2.24 19.67 -0.10
CA VAL A 17 1.98 18.66 -1.14
C VAL A 17 0.98 19.20 -2.16
N SER A 18 -0.13 19.81 -1.73
CA SER A 18 -1.15 20.35 -2.64
C SER A 18 -0.58 21.41 -3.58
N LYS A 19 0.26 22.31 -3.05
CA LYS A 19 0.92 23.37 -3.83
C LYS A 19 1.96 22.79 -4.80
N ALA A 20 2.63 21.71 -4.42
CA ALA A 20 3.67 21.10 -5.22
C ALA A 20 3.13 20.17 -6.32
N ALA A 21 2.10 19.38 -6.01
CA ALA A 21 1.50 18.41 -6.93
C ALA A 21 0.59 19.07 -7.98
N GLY A 22 -0.05 20.19 -7.62
CA GLY A 22 -1.00 20.91 -8.46
C GLY A 22 -2.47 20.63 -8.09
N TRP A 23 -3.35 21.54 -8.50
CA TRP A 23 -4.77 21.55 -8.08
C TRP A 23 -5.63 20.43 -8.69
N THR A 24 -5.14 19.76 -9.75
CA THR A 24 -5.84 18.65 -10.42
C THR A 24 -5.66 17.30 -9.73
N VAL A 25 -4.80 17.23 -8.71
CA VAL A 25 -4.48 15.99 -7.99
C VAL A 25 -5.56 15.69 -6.97
N ASP A 26 -6.04 14.44 -6.97
CA ASP A 26 -7.07 13.98 -6.02
C ASP A 26 -6.62 14.20 -4.57
N ARG A 27 -7.51 14.75 -3.76
CA ARG A 27 -7.26 15.05 -2.35
C ARG A 27 -6.80 13.83 -1.56
N LYS A 28 -7.26 12.63 -1.89
CA LYS A 28 -6.85 11.38 -1.22
C LYS A 28 -5.36 11.09 -1.41
N ILE A 29 -4.80 11.46 -2.56
CA ILE A 29 -3.35 11.32 -2.85
C ILE A 29 -2.57 12.28 -1.97
N ILE A 30 -3.02 13.54 -1.90
CA ILE A 30 -2.42 14.59 -1.08
C ILE A 30 -2.40 14.16 0.39
N LEU A 31 -3.53 13.67 0.90
CA LEU A 31 -3.65 13.19 2.28
C LEU A 31 -2.78 11.95 2.54
N ALA A 32 -2.66 11.03 1.58
CA ALA A 32 -1.81 9.85 1.72
C ALA A 32 -0.32 10.20 1.78
N ILE A 33 0.15 11.09 0.90
CA ILE A 33 1.53 11.57 0.91
C ILE A 33 1.80 12.31 2.22
N ALA A 34 0.90 13.20 2.64
CA ALA A 34 1.06 13.91 3.91
C ALA A 34 1.09 12.96 5.12
N SER A 35 0.23 11.94 5.12
CA SER A 35 0.19 10.90 6.16
C SER A 35 1.53 10.17 6.26
N LYS A 36 2.12 9.79 5.12
CA LYS A 36 3.44 9.16 5.08
C LYS A 36 4.53 10.02 5.74
N TYR A 37 4.59 11.30 5.40
CA TYR A 37 5.65 12.19 5.91
C TYR A 37 5.48 12.46 7.41
N VAL A 38 4.25 12.72 7.87
CA VAL A 38 3.96 12.88 9.29
C VAL A 38 4.24 11.60 10.06
N ALA A 39 3.77 10.44 9.56
CA ALA A 39 4.01 9.16 10.19
C ALA A 39 5.50 8.86 10.30
N SER A 40 6.29 9.13 9.26
CA SER A 40 7.75 8.90 9.26
C SER A 40 8.56 9.98 10.00
N GLY A 41 7.89 10.98 10.61
CA GLY A 41 8.56 12.10 11.28
C GLY A 41 9.45 12.95 10.36
N LYS A 42 9.28 12.85 9.03
CA LYS A 42 10.08 13.55 8.03
C LYS A 42 9.38 14.83 7.57
N SER A 43 10.16 15.87 7.33
CA SER A 43 9.67 17.09 6.68
C SER A 43 9.47 16.87 5.17
N PHE A 44 8.39 17.41 4.63
CA PHE A 44 8.12 17.34 3.19
C PHE A 44 8.85 18.45 2.42
N ASP A 45 9.75 18.06 1.52
CA ASP A 45 10.46 18.99 0.63
C ASP A 45 9.70 19.20 -0.68
N SER A 46 9.00 20.34 -0.76
CA SER A 46 8.22 20.70 -1.96
C SER A 46 9.07 20.97 -3.20
N VAL A 47 10.33 21.37 -3.04
CA VAL A 47 11.25 21.65 -4.15
C VAL A 47 11.69 20.33 -4.74
N LYS A 48 12.24 19.45 -3.90
CA LYS A 48 12.67 18.10 -4.30
C LYS A 48 11.52 17.30 -4.92
N TYR A 49 10.31 17.39 -4.38
CA TYR A 49 9.14 16.70 -4.96
C TYR A 49 8.83 17.15 -6.40
N LYS A 50 8.94 18.46 -6.68
CA LYS A 50 8.72 18.98 -8.04
C LYS A 50 9.81 18.52 -9.00
N GLU A 51 11.06 18.48 -8.54
CA GLU A 51 12.19 17.97 -9.33
C GLU A 51 11.97 16.51 -9.72
N VAL A 52 11.56 15.66 -8.75
CA VAL A 52 11.20 14.26 -9.03
C VAL A 52 10.08 14.16 -10.06
N LEU A 53 9.00 14.94 -9.91
CA LEU A 53 7.89 14.94 -10.87
C LEU A 53 8.33 15.39 -12.27
N GLN A 54 9.26 16.34 -12.38
CA GLN A 54 9.81 16.80 -13.65
C GLN A 54 10.69 15.72 -14.29
N GLU A 55 11.57 15.08 -13.51
CA GLU A 55 12.44 14.02 -14.02
C GLU A 55 11.64 12.79 -14.48
N MET A 56 10.60 12.41 -13.73
CA MET A 56 9.65 11.38 -14.14
C MET A 56 8.96 11.72 -15.47
N LYS A 57 8.60 12.99 -15.70
CA LYS A 57 8.00 13.42 -16.98
C LYS A 57 9.02 13.40 -18.12
N LYS A 58 10.26 13.81 -17.87
CA LYS A 58 11.36 13.84 -18.85
C LYS A 58 11.72 12.44 -19.34
N GLN A 59 11.80 11.46 -18.43
CA GLN A 59 12.20 10.10 -18.78
C GLN A 59 11.04 9.17 -19.21
N SER A 60 9.79 9.58 -19.01
CA SER A 60 8.62 8.75 -19.35
C SER A 60 7.80 9.30 -20.50
N SER A 61 7.20 8.38 -21.27
CA SER A 61 6.24 8.73 -22.32
C SER A 61 5.01 9.46 -21.77
N TRP A 62 4.34 10.24 -22.61
CA TRP A 62 3.14 10.99 -22.24
C TRP A 62 1.94 10.14 -21.82
N MET A 63 1.90 8.88 -22.27
CA MET A 63 0.89 7.89 -21.85
C MET A 63 1.31 7.09 -20.60
N SER A 64 2.44 7.41 -19.98
CA SER A 64 2.97 6.63 -18.86
C SER A 64 2.03 6.72 -17.64
N PRO A 65 1.80 5.61 -16.91
CA PRO A 65 1.23 5.61 -15.56
C PRO A 65 1.86 6.63 -14.60
N LEU A 66 3.15 6.95 -14.78
CA LEU A 66 3.85 7.97 -13.99
C LEU A 66 3.30 9.39 -14.16
N ARG A 67 2.48 9.64 -15.18
CA ARG A 67 1.80 10.92 -15.40
C ARG A 67 0.37 10.94 -14.86
N THR A 68 -0.06 9.87 -14.18
CA THR A 68 -1.37 9.73 -13.55
C THR A 68 -1.24 9.78 -12.02
N THR A 69 -2.36 9.62 -11.31
CA THR A 69 -2.44 9.56 -9.83
C THR A 69 -1.32 8.76 -9.17
N VAL A 70 -1.03 7.55 -9.66
CA VAL A 70 -0.02 6.68 -9.04
C VAL A 70 1.39 7.28 -9.11
N GLY A 71 1.66 8.09 -10.13
CA GLY A 71 2.94 8.78 -10.32
C GLY A 71 3.24 9.77 -9.20
N TYR A 72 2.23 10.42 -8.63
CA TYR A 72 2.43 11.36 -7.51
C TYR A 72 2.88 10.64 -6.24
N SER A 73 2.27 9.50 -5.92
CA SER A 73 2.70 8.69 -4.77
C SER A 73 4.07 8.06 -4.98
N ILE A 74 4.37 7.60 -6.20
CA ILE A 74 5.71 7.10 -6.56
C ILE A 74 6.75 8.22 -6.44
N ALA A 75 6.44 9.43 -6.90
CA ALA A 75 7.34 10.57 -6.76
C ALA A 75 7.69 10.84 -5.28
N ALA A 76 6.71 10.74 -4.38
CA ALA A 76 6.94 10.91 -2.95
C ALA A 76 7.84 9.81 -2.35
N ASN A 77 7.83 8.60 -2.92
CA ASN A 77 8.77 7.54 -2.53
C ASN A 77 10.19 7.81 -3.04
N LEU A 78 10.32 8.25 -4.29
CA LEU A 78 11.63 8.53 -4.90
C LEU A 78 12.34 9.75 -4.28
N MET A 79 11.64 10.61 -3.54
CA MET A 79 12.25 11.71 -2.78
C MET A 79 13.25 11.24 -1.73
N GLU A 80 13.21 9.97 -1.31
CA GLU A 80 14.17 9.41 -0.36
C GLU A 80 15.54 9.12 -1.00
N GLN A 81 15.60 9.09 -2.33
CA GLN A 81 16.83 8.84 -3.07
C GLN A 81 17.67 10.11 -3.19
N GLU A 82 18.99 9.97 -3.11
CA GLU A 82 19.92 11.10 -3.31
C GLU A 82 20.01 11.48 -4.80
N ASP A 83 20.16 10.49 -5.68
CA ASP A 83 20.19 10.67 -7.13
C ASP A 83 18.81 10.41 -7.75
N ILE A 84 18.07 11.48 -7.98
CA ILE A 84 16.71 11.44 -8.56
C ILE A 84 16.72 10.91 -9.99
N GLU A 85 17.71 11.29 -10.80
CA GLU A 85 17.79 10.88 -12.20
C GLU A 85 18.00 9.36 -12.31
N HIS A 86 18.95 8.85 -11.52
CA HIS A 86 19.21 7.43 -11.43
C HIS A 86 18.01 6.66 -10.86
N ALA A 87 17.36 7.19 -9.81
CA ALA A 87 16.21 6.54 -9.18
C ALA A 87 15.03 6.37 -10.17
N VAL A 88 14.71 7.42 -10.95
CA VAL A 88 13.68 7.34 -12.00
C VAL A 88 14.06 6.34 -13.09
N LYS A 89 15.32 6.34 -13.51
CA LYS A 89 15.82 5.39 -14.52
C LYS A 89 15.75 3.93 -14.02
N SER A 90 16.12 3.70 -12.77
CA SER A 90 16.06 2.39 -12.11
C SER A 90 14.61 1.88 -12.05
N LEU A 91 13.66 2.73 -11.65
CA LEU A 91 12.23 2.39 -11.67
C LEU A 91 11.75 1.98 -13.07
N LEU A 92 12.09 2.75 -14.11
CA LEU A 92 11.69 2.44 -15.48
C LEU A 92 12.33 1.13 -15.98
N THR A 93 13.56 0.85 -15.56
CA THR A 93 14.25 -0.43 -15.82
C THR A 93 13.52 -1.58 -15.14
N ASN A 94 13.16 -1.43 -13.87
CA ASN A 94 12.37 -2.43 -13.13
C ASN A 94 11.01 -2.69 -13.81
N VAL A 95 10.34 -1.64 -14.31
CA VAL A 95 9.09 -1.79 -15.08
C VAL A 95 9.31 -2.56 -16.38
N ALA A 96 10.44 -2.37 -17.07
CA ALA A 96 10.77 -3.16 -18.25
C ALA A 96 10.96 -4.65 -17.91
N ILE A 97 11.69 -4.95 -16.83
CA ILE A 97 11.88 -6.32 -16.32
C ILE A 97 10.54 -6.97 -15.97
N MET A 98 9.63 -6.23 -15.33
CA MET A 98 8.28 -6.73 -15.03
C MET A 98 7.49 -7.09 -16.30
N LYS A 99 7.63 -6.30 -17.38
CA LYS A 99 7.00 -6.60 -18.68
C LYS A 99 7.64 -7.81 -19.36
N GLU A 100 8.95 -7.99 -19.25
CA GLU A 100 9.66 -9.20 -19.70
C GLU A 100 9.08 -10.45 -19.02
N ALA A 101 8.81 -10.37 -17.71
CA ALA A 101 8.10 -11.38 -16.92
C ALA A 101 6.57 -11.48 -17.22
N LYS A 102 6.12 -10.88 -18.32
CA LYS A 102 4.75 -10.92 -18.86
C LYS A 102 3.69 -10.21 -18.01
N PHE A 103 4.06 -9.37 -17.05
CA PHE A 103 3.09 -8.50 -16.38
C PHE A 103 2.58 -7.43 -17.35
N ARG A 104 1.25 -7.19 -17.34
CA ARG A 104 0.64 -6.16 -18.18
C ARG A 104 1.09 -4.78 -17.71
N SER A 105 1.41 -3.89 -18.66
CA SER A 105 1.71 -2.50 -18.33
C SER A 105 0.50 -1.79 -17.72
N GLY A 106 0.68 -1.08 -16.61
CA GLY A 106 -0.37 -0.32 -15.93
C GLY A 106 0.08 0.15 -14.54
N ASN A 107 -0.80 0.86 -13.82
CA ASN A 107 -0.48 1.45 -12.51
C ASN A 107 0.13 0.43 -11.53
N TYR A 108 -0.47 -0.75 -11.41
CA TYR A 108 0.00 -1.81 -10.51
C TYR A 108 1.38 -2.36 -10.83
N THR A 109 1.76 -2.40 -12.11
CA THR A 109 3.11 -2.83 -12.50
C THR A 109 4.17 -1.81 -12.13
N PHE A 110 3.84 -0.51 -12.18
CA PHE A 110 4.71 0.55 -11.68
C PHE A 110 4.82 0.52 -10.16
N ILE A 111 3.72 0.23 -9.45
CA ILE A 111 3.76 0.04 -7.99
C ILE A 111 4.65 -1.16 -7.66
N GLY A 112 4.40 -2.32 -8.26
CA GLY A 112 5.15 -3.56 -8.03
C GLY A 112 6.64 -3.45 -8.39
N ALA A 113 6.99 -2.68 -9.42
CA ALA A 113 8.38 -2.46 -9.83
C ALA A 113 9.25 -1.79 -8.76
N GLN A 114 8.65 -1.06 -7.80
CA GLN A 114 9.38 -0.50 -6.64
C GLN A 114 9.86 -1.58 -5.65
N PHE A 115 9.35 -2.81 -5.76
CA PHE A 115 9.62 -3.91 -4.82
C PHE A 115 10.49 -5.02 -5.43
N LEU A 116 11.01 -4.82 -6.65
CA LEU A 116 12.07 -5.71 -7.14
C LEU A 116 13.30 -5.58 -6.24
N THR A 117 14.09 -6.65 -6.19
CA THR A 117 15.32 -6.64 -5.39
C THR A 117 16.28 -5.59 -5.92
N GLU A 118 17.03 -4.94 -5.02
CA GLU A 118 18.06 -3.98 -5.40
C GLU A 118 19.26 -4.66 -6.09
N GLU A 119 19.45 -5.97 -5.88
CA GLU A 119 20.50 -6.73 -6.53
C GLU A 119 20.19 -6.91 -8.03
N GLU A 120 20.94 -6.20 -8.88
CA GLU A 120 20.74 -6.22 -10.34
C GLU A 120 20.73 -7.63 -10.95
N SER A 121 21.61 -8.54 -10.49
CA SER A 121 21.63 -9.94 -10.91
C SER A 121 20.36 -10.71 -10.56
N GLY A 122 19.70 -10.34 -9.46
CA GLY A 122 18.50 -11.01 -8.94
C GLY A 122 17.19 -10.49 -9.51
N LYS A 123 17.14 -9.27 -10.09
CA LYS A 123 15.89 -8.60 -10.49
C LYS A 123 15.00 -9.44 -11.43
N ARG A 124 15.59 -10.07 -12.44
CA ARG A 124 14.84 -10.89 -13.40
C ARG A 124 14.29 -12.18 -12.77
N ALA A 125 15.09 -12.85 -11.96
CA ALA A 125 14.66 -14.04 -11.24
C ALA A 125 13.55 -13.71 -10.23
N HIS A 126 13.67 -12.57 -9.53
CA HIS A 126 12.63 -12.07 -8.64
C HIS A 126 11.33 -11.79 -9.41
N ALA A 127 11.38 -11.06 -10.53
CA ALA A 127 10.19 -10.80 -11.36
C ALA A 127 9.51 -12.07 -11.89
N GLN A 128 10.30 -13.10 -12.24
CA GLN A 128 9.77 -14.41 -12.63
C GLN A 128 9.11 -15.14 -11.46
N SER A 129 9.71 -15.08 -10.27
CA SER A 129 9.15 -15.66 -9.04
C SER A 129 7.83 -14.98 -8.66
N ALA A 130 7.79 -13.65 -8.75
CA ALA A 130 6.57 -12.85 -8.58
C ALA A 130 5.48 -13.28 -9.55
N ARG A 131 5.85 -13.53 -10.81
CA ARG A 131 4.90 -14.00 -11.81
C ARG A 131 4.36 -15.40 -11.49
N ALA A 132 5.24 -16.31 -11.10
CA ALA A 132 4.83 -17.66 -10.70
C ALA A 132 3.88 -17.63 -9.50
N LEU A 133 4.17 -16.81 -8.49
CA LEU A 133 3.29 -16.61 -7.33
C LEU A 133 1.93 -16.02 -7.74
N PHE A 134 1.92 -14.99 -8.60
CA PHE A 134 0.69 -14.41 -9.12
C PHE A 134 -0.20 -15.46 -9.81
N ASP A 135 0.40 -16.29 -10.67
CA ASP A 135 -0.31 -17.34 -11.38
C ASP A 135 -0.80 -18.44 -10.42
N ALA A 136 -0.02 -18.80 -9.39
CA ALA A 136 -0.42 -19.76 -8.35
C ALA A 136 -1.60 -19.26 -7.51
N ILE A 137 -1.59 -17.99 -7.06
CA ILE A 137 -2.72 -17.37 -6.35
C ILE A 137 -3.99 -17.42 -7.22
N ARG A 138 -3.85 -17.10 -8.51
CA ARG A 138 -4.95 -17.11 -9.48
C ARG A 138 -5.58 -18.49 -9.68
N LYS A 139 -4.84 -19.60 -9.48
CA LYS A 139 -5.42 -20.95 -9.52
C LYS A 139 -6.50 -21.15 -8.45
N HIS A 140 -6.31 -20.58 -7.26
CA HIS A 140 -7.29 -20.66 -6.17
C HIS A 140 -8.40 -19.61 -6.28
N HIS A 141 -8.09 -18.43 -6.82
CA HIS A 141 -8.98 -17.27 -6.83
C HIS A 141 -9.18 -16.67 -8.22
N ARG A 142 -9.46 -17.51 -9.23
CA ARG A 142 -9.46 -17.13 -10.66
C ARG A 142 -10.21 -15.83 -11.03
N PHE A 143 -11.33 -15.55 -10.38
CA PHE A 143 -12.16 -14.37 -10.63
C PHE A 143 -11.82 -13.16 -9.77
N LEU A 144 -11.09 -13.37 -8.68
CA LEU A 144 -10.73 -12.33 -7.71
C LEU A 144 -9.31 -11.81 -7.99
N THR A 145 -8.38 -12.71 -8.32
CA THR A 145 -7.00 -12.35 -8.62
C THR A 145 -6.92 -11.57 -9.92
N SER A 146 -6.49 -10.31 -9.82
CA SER A 146 -6.48 -9.36 -10.92
C SER A 146 -5.21 -8.51 -10.90
N TYR A 147 -5.10 -7.49 -11.76
CA TYR A 147 -3.90 -6.65 -11.80
C TYR A 147 -3.58 -5.99 -10.45
N GLU A 148 -4.57 -5.85 -9.56
CA GLU A 148 -4.41 -5.25 -8.24
C GLU A 148 -3.52 -6.09 -7.29
N ASP A 149 -3.36 -7.40 -7.57
CA ASP A 149 -2.53 -8.30 -6.78
C ASP A 149 -1.05 -8.29 -7.21
N ILE A 150 -0.71 -7.68 -8.36
CA ILE A 150 0.68 -7.63 -8.85
C ILE A 150 1.65 -7.09 -7.79
N PRO A 151 1.38 -5.96 -7.11
CA PRO A 151 2.34 -5.42 -6.15
C PRO A 151 2.63 -6.36 -4.98
N TYR A 152 1.60 -7.08 -4.48
CA TYR A 152 1.79 -8.06 -3.41
C TYR A 152 2.52 -9.30 -3.89
N ALA A 153 2.22 -9.77 -5.11
CA ALA A 153 2.92 -10.90 -5.70
C ALA A 153 4.43 -10.61 -5.84
N VAL A 154 4.81 -9.37 -6.18
CA VAL A 154 6.23 -8.96 -6.17
C VAL A 154 6.77 -8.89 -4.75
N LEU A 155 6.13 -8.13 -3.87
CA LEU A 155 6.58 -7.93 -2.48
C LEU A 155 6.80 -9.25 -1.71
N LEU A 156 5.94 -10.23 -1.92
CA LEU A 156 5.93 -11.50 -1.18
C LEU A 156 6.69 -12.62 -1.88
N SER A 157 7.19 -12.39 -3.10
CA SER A 157 7.96 -13.39 -3.80
C SER A 157 9.42 -13.36 -3.39
N SER A 158 10.02 -14.53 -3.32
CA SER A 158 11.45 -14.73 -3.16
C SER A 158 11.86 -15.81 -4.13
N SER A 159 13.05 -15.70 -4.72
CA SER A 159 13.59 -16.75 -5.60
C SER A 159 13.84 -18.08 -4.89
N MET A 160 13.82 -18.08 -3.55
CA MET A 160 14.06 -19.26 -2.71
C MET A 160 12.77 -19.89 -2.18
N ASP A 161 11.61 -19.22 -2.35
CA ASP A 161 10.35 -19.68 -1.77
C ASP A 161 9.59 -20.62 -2.70
N ASP A 162 8.91 -21.61 -2.12
CA ASP A 162 7.91 -22.40 -2.82
C ASP A 162 6.62 -21.58 -2.97
N VAL A 163 6.39 -21.10 -4.20
CA VAL A 163 5.25 -20.26 -4.55
C VAL A 163 3.91 -20.99 -4.44
N GLU A 164 3.87 -22.31 -4.61
CA GLU A 164 2.64 -23.10 -4.51
C GLU A 164 2.24 -23.26 -3.04
N VAL A 165 3.20 -23.56 -2.16
CA VAL A 165 2.96 -23.61 -0.70
C VAL A 165 2.44 -22.27 -0.21
N ARG A 166 3.07 -21.17 -0.62
CA ARG A 166 2.63 -19.82 -0.24
C ARG A 166 1.20 -19.54 -0.72
N ALA A 167 0.88 -19.83 -1.98
CA ALA A 167 -0.46 -19.61 -2.54
C ALA A 167 -1.53 -20.48 -1.87
N GLU A 168 -1.20 -21.72 -1.50
CA GLU A 168 -2.09 -22.59 -0.75
C GLU A 168 -2.35 -22.04 0.66
N THR A 169 -1.31 -21.58 1.36
CA THR A 169 -1.41 -20.93 2.67
C THR A 169 -2.27 -19.67 2.60
N MET A 170 -2.10 -18.83 1.57
CA MET A 170 -2.97 -17.66 1.34
C MET A 170 -4.45 -18.07 1.20
N ASN A 171 -4.74 -19.07 0.37
CA ASN A 171 -6.11 -19.56 0.19
C ASN A 171 -6.68 -20.16 1.48
N ARG A 172 -5.86 -20.82 2.30
CA ARG A 172 -6.25 -21.31 3.62
C ARG A 172 -6.66 -20.16 4.55
N TYR A 173 -5.82 -19.14 4.69
CA TYR A 173 -6.18 -17.94 5.46
C TYR A 173 -7.44 -17.27 4.95
N TYR A 174 -7.59 -17.12 3.63
CA TYR A 174 -8.78 -16.54 3.02
C TYR A 174 -10.05 -17.29 3.41
N LYS A 175 -10.04 -18.63 3.31
CA LYS A 175 -11.18 -19.47 3.70
C LYS A 175 -11.50 -19.38 5.17
N GLU A 176 -10.48 -19.43 6.02
CA GLU A 176 -10.65 -19.39 7.48
C GLU A 176 -11.17 -18.04 7.96
N LEU A 177 -10.62 -16.92 7.48
CA LEU A 177 -11.11 -15.59 7.85
C LEU A 177 -12.60 -15.40 7.50
N ARG A 178 -13.10 -16.03 6.44
CA ARG A 178 -14.53 -15.99 6.10
C ARG A 178 -15.42 -16.66 7.16
N THR A 179 -14.92 -17.65 7.89
CA THR A 179 -15.68 -18.27 8.99
C THR A 179 -15.81 -17.33 10.19
N TYR A 180 -15.00 -16.26 10.23
CA TYR A 180 -15.05 -15.21 11.25
C TYR A 180 -15.73 -13.93 10.76
N ASN A 181 -16.65 -13.99 9.78
CA ASN A 181 -17.41 -12.84 9.27
C ASN A 181 -16.57 -11.75 8.58
N PHE A 182 -15.43 -12.11 7.99
CA PHE A 182 -14.77 -11.23 7.03
C PHE A 182 -15.46 -11.34 5.66
N ASN A 183 -15.79 -10.19 5.07
CA ASN A 183 -16.43 -10.16 3.76
C ASN A 183 -15.46 -10.63 2.67
N ALA A 184 -15.93 -11.52 1.79
CA ALA A 184 -15.18 -11.95 0.61
C ALA A 184 -14.94 -10.77 -0.34
N GLY A 185 -13.76 -10.72 -0.96
CA GLY A 185 -13.35 -9.62 -1.82
C GLY A 185 -11.83 -9.48 -1.93
N ASN A 186 -11.37 -8.54 -2.77
CA ASN A 186 -9.95 -8.31 -3.04
C ASN A 186 -9.19 -8.02 -1.75
N GLU A 187 -9.78 -7.23 -0.85
CA GLU A 187 -9.13 -6.84 0.40
C GLU A 187 -8.98 -8.00 1.39
N LEU A 188 -9.87 -9.00 1.33
CA LEU A 188 -9.69 -10.23 2.08
C LEU A 188 -8.59 -11.11 1.46
N GLN A 189 -8.49 -11.14 0.13
CA GLN A 189 -7.38 -11.80 -0.54
C GLN A 189 -6.05 -11.12 -0.16
N TRP A 190 -5.99 -9.80 -0.16
CA TRP A 190 -4.81 -9.04 0.27
C TRP A 190 -4.44 -9.28 1.73
N LEU A 191 -5.43 -9.32 2.63
CA LEU A 191 -5.18 -9.73 4.02
C LEU A 191 -4.56 -11.13 4.10
N SER A 192 -5.11 -12.10 3.36
CA SER A 192 -4.55 -13.46 3.34
C SER A 192 -3.12 -13.52 2.78
N GLN A 193 -2.79 -12.63 1.84
CA GLN A 193 -1.44 -12.46 1.30
C GLN A 193 -0.49 -11.88 2.36
N VAL A 194 -0.91 -10.81 3.03
CA VAL A 194 -0.17 -10.19 4.14
C VAL A 194 0.16 -11.20 5.24
N LEU A 195 -0.75 -12.11 5.60
CA LEU A 195 -0.48 -13.12 6.64
C LEU A 195 0.62 -14.13 6.29
N THR A 196 1.11 -14.15 5.04
CA THR A 196 2.29 -14.93 4.65
C THR A 196 3.59 -14.12 4.64
N PHE A 197 3.55 -12.83 4.98
CA PHE A 197 4.68 -11.92 4.81
C PHE A 197 5.98 -12.42 5.45
N LEU A 198 5.91 -12.96 6.67
CA LEU A 198 7.08 -13.50 7.37
C LEU A 198 7.45 -14.93 6.95
N SER A 199 6.48 -15.71 6.47
CA SER A 199 6.66 -17.13 6.16
C SER A 199 5.61 -17.61 5.16
N PRO A 200 5.99 -18.46 4.17
CA PRO A 200 5.02 -19.13 3.30
C PRO A 200 4.18 -20.16 4.04
N GLN A 201 4.55 -20.54 5.27
CA GLN A 201 3.86 -21.55 6.07
C GLN A 201 2.69 -20.98 6.85
N TYR A 202 1.68 -21.81 7.05
CA TYR A 202 0.51 -21.44 7.83
C TYR A 202 0.81 -21.40 9.34
N ASP A 203 0.33 -20.34 9.99
CA ASP A 203 0.32 -20.13 11.43
C ASP A 203 -1.13 -19.88 11.89
N ASN A 204 -1.66 -20.77 12.71
CA ASN A 204 -3.04 -20.67 13.22
C ASN A 204 -3.26 -19.48 14.14
N LYS A 205 -2.21 -18.93 14.76
CA LYS A 205 -2.34 -17.78 15.68
C LYS A 205 -2.70 -16.50 14.94
N LEU A 206 -2.27 -16.35 13.69
CA LEU A 206 -2.46 -15.12 12.92
C LEU A 206 -3.94 -14.82 12.66
N VAL A 207 -4.76 -15.83 12.34
CA VAL A 207 -6.21 -15.63 12.14
C VAL A 207 -6.86 -15.16 13.43
N SER A 208 -6.58 -15.83 14.55
CA SER A 208 -7.12 -15.44 15.86
C SER A 208 -6.69 -14.03 16.25
N SER A 209 -5.44 -13.65 15.97
CA SER A 209 -4.91 -12.32 16.22
C SER A 209 -5.66 -11.26 15.42
N VAL A 210 -5.80 -11.46 14.10
CA VAL A 210 -6.55 -10.54 13.22
C VAL A 210 -8.00 -10.36 13.65
N VAL A 211 -8.68 -11.45 14.03
CA VAL A 211 -10.06 -11.41 14.55
C VAL A 211 -10.13 -10.59 15.84
N THR A 212 -9.22 -10.84 16.78
CA THR A 212 -9.16 -10.14 18.07
C THR A 212 -8.92 -8.65 17.89
N ILE A 213 -7.98 -8.27 17.02
CA ILE A 213 -7.69 -6.87 16.69
C ILE A 213 -8.93 -6.19 16.11
N ARG A 214 -9.56 -6.80 15.09
CA ARG A 214 -10.78 -6.26 14.47
C ARG A 214 -11.88 -6.02 15.49
N ASP A 215 -12.15 -7.00 16.34
CA ASP A 215 -13.28 -6.98 17.25
C ASP A 215 -13.03 -5.99 18.40
N THR A 216 -11.78 -5.87 18.84
CA THR A 216 -11.37 -4.84 19.82
C THR A 216 -11.54 -3.43 19.26
N LEU A 217 -11.07 -3.18 18.03
CA LEU A 217 -11.25 -1.89 17.35
C LEU A 217 -12.75 -1.55 17.24
N LYS A 218 -13.57 -2.48 16.77
CA LYS A 218 -15.03 -2.27 16.64
C LYS A 218 -15.70 -2.00 17.98
N LYS A 219 -15.31 -2.71 19.04
CA LYS A 219 -15.83 -2.52 20.41
C LYS A 219 -15.56 -1.11 20.94
N GLN A 220 -14.50 -0.47 20.45
CA GLN A 220 -14.07 0.89 20.85
C GLN A 220 -14.51 1.97 19.84
N ASP A 221 -15.58 1.74 19.08
CA ASP A 221 -16.14 2.65 18.06
C ASP A 221 -15.15 3.06 16.95
N VAL A 222 -14.16 2.20 16.67
CA VAL A 222 -13.30 2.36 15.50
C VAL A 222 -13.98 1.74 14.28
N LYS A 223 -14.22 2.56 13.25
CA LYS A 223 -14.91 2.11 12.03
C LYS A 223 -14.00 1.26 11.13
N VAL A 224 -14.03 -0.06 11.31
CA VAL A 224 -13.31 -1.02 10.45
C VAL A 224 -14.13 -1.39 9.21
N LYS A 225 -13.61 -1.01 8.02
CA LYS A 225 -14.11 -1.39 6.68
C LYS A 225 -13.21 -2.43 5.98
N THR A 226 -13.68 -3.04 4.89
CA THR A 226 -12.91 -4.01 4.06
C THR A 226 -11.55 -3.46 3.62
N MET A 227 -11.47 -2.20 3.21
CA MET A 227 -10.19 -1.53 2.86
C MET A 227 -9.11 -1.59 3.94
N HIS A 228 -9.48 -1.80 5.21
CA HIS A 228 -8.53 -1.92 6.31
C HIS A 228 -8.09 -3.35 6.59
N TYR A 229 -8.67 -4.36 5.95
CA TYR A 229 -8.35 -5.76 6.24
C TYR A 229 -6.85 -6.05 6.17
N PRO A 230 -6.09 -5.65 5.14
CA PRO A 230 -4.65 -5.90 5.10
C PRO A 230 -3.87 -5.25 6.25
N LEU A 231 -4.31 -4.09 6.75
CA LEU A 231 -3.70 -3.42 7.90
C LEU A 231 -3.83 -4.27 9.17
N LEU A 232 -4.96 -4.94 9.36
CA LEU A 232 -5.14 -5.85 10.50
C LEU A 232 -4.15 -7.01 10.45
N GLY A 233 -3.81 -7.48 9.24
CA GLY A 233 -2.76 -8.47 9.02
C GLY A 233 -1.39 -7.99 9.47
N PHE A 234 -1.00 -6.77 9.08
CA PHE A 234 0.27 -6.19 9.53
C PHE A 234 0.34 -6.00 11.04
N LEU A 235 -0.75 -5.56 11.67
CA LEU A 235 -0.85 -5.48 13.13
C LEU A 235 -0.68 -6.86 13.79
N ALA A 236 -1.27 -7.91 13.22
CA ALA A 236 -1.10 -9.27 13.73
C ALA A 236 0.34 -9.78 13.61
N ILE A 237 1.02 -9.47 12.50
CA ILE A 237 2.41 -9.84 12.21
C ILE A 237 3.40 -9.11 13.13
N LEU A 238 3.10 -7.86 13.46
CA LEU A 238 3.86 -7.07 14.44
C LEU A 238 3.57 -7.48 15.89
N GLU A 239 2.71 -8.49 16.10
CA GLU A 239 2.31 -8.96 17.42
C GLU A 239 1.87 -7.81 18.35
N VAL A 240 1.07 -6.87 17.82
CA VAL A 240 0.66 -5.69 18.60
C VAL A 240 -0.09 -6.13 19.85
N ASN A 241 0.38 -5.67 21.00
CA ASN A 241 -0.25 -5.94 22.29
C ASN A 241 -1.38 -4.93 22.56
N ASN A 242 -2.06 -5.09 23.69
CA ASN A 242 -3.17 -4.20 24.08
C ASN A 242 -2.74 -2.74 24.26
N VAL A 243 -1.49 -2.47 24.64
CA VAL A 243 -0.97 -1.10 24.79
C VAL A 243 -0.84 -0.44 23.42
N HIS A 244 -0.19 -1.11 22.46
CA HIS A 244 -0.10 -0.64 21.08
C HIS A 244 -1.47 -0.43 20.45
N LEU A 245 -2.40 -1.37 20.68
CA LEU A 245 -3.76 -1.29 20.14
C LEU A 245 -4.54 -0.12 20.76
N GLN A 246 -4.39 0.13 22.06
CA GLN A 246 -5.00 1.28 22.72
C GLN A 246 -4.45 2.61 22.16
N GLN A 247 -3.14 2.71 21.93
CA GLN A 247 -2.54 3.89 21.28
C GLN A 247 -3.13 4.16 19.90
N ILE A 248 -3.36 3.12 19.09
CA ILE A 248 -4.01 3.25 17.78
C ILE A 248 -5.46 3.75 17.92
N ILE A 249 -6.20 3.25 18.92
CA ILE A 249 -7.59 3.65 19.19
C ILE A 249 -7.66 5.12 19.63
N ASP A 250 -6.80 5.54 20.54
CA ASP A 250 -6.77 6.91 21.04
C ASP A 250 -6.44 7.87 19.90
N LEU A 251 -5.39 7.55 19.13
CA LEU A 251 -5.00 8.34 17.96
C LEU A 251 -6.09 8.35 16.88
N TYR A 252 -6.81 7.25 16.66
CA TYR A 252 -7.94 7.23 15.74
C TYR A 252 -9.02 8.25 16.13
N HIS A 253 -9.40 8.31 17.42
CA HIS A 253 -10.46 9.21 17.88
C HIS A 253 -10.02 10.68 17.84
N GLU A 254 -8.76 10.94 18.16
CA GLU A 254 -8.12 12.23 17.98
C GLU A 254 -8.15 12.68 16.50
N LEU A 255 -7.59 11.87 15.59
CA LEU A 255 -7.53 12.17 14.16
C LEU A 255 -8.93 12.30 13.51
N LYS A 256 -9.94 11.55 14.00
CA LYS A 256 -11.34 11.63 13.53
C LYS A 256 -11.95 13.02 13.72
N GLY A 257 -11.44 13.80 14.68
CA GLY A 257 -11.84 15.18 14.96
C GLY A 257 -11.26 16.22 13.99
N MET A 258 -10.19 15.89 13.26
CA MET A 258 -9.50 16.84 12.39
C MET A 258 -10.38 17.33 11.24
N LYS A 259 -10.46 18.66 11.07
CA LYS A 259 -11.26 19.30 10.02
C LYS A 259 -10.87 18.83 8.61
N LEU A 260 -9.57 18.64 8.37
CA LEU A 260 -9.04 18.20 7.07
C LEU A 260 -9.47 16.78 6.67
N LEU A 261 -9.79 15.93 7.65
CA LEU A 261 -10.19 14.54 7.44
C LEU A 261 -11.71 14.35 7.45
N LYS A 262 -12.50 15.41 7.66
CA LYS A 262 -13.98 15.34 7.78
C LYS A 262 -14.65 14.57 6.64
N TRP A 263 -14.16 14.75 5.41
CA TRP A 263 -14.70 14.12 4.20
C TRP A 263 -13.95 12.86 3.76
N HIS A 264 -12.91 12.48 4.51
CA HIS A 264 -12.00 11.38 4.19
C HIS A 264 -11.78 10.50 5.44
N ARG A 265 -12.84 10.30 6.23
CA ARG A 265 -12.79 9.57 7.51
C ARG A 265 -12.33 8.13 7.37
N GLU A 266 -12.43 7.56 6.17
CA GLU A 266 -11.88 6.24 5.85
C GLU A 266 -10.35 6.17 5.91
N PHE A 267 -9.64 7.30 5.80
CA PHE A 267 -8.18 7.34 5.92
C PHE A 267 -7.68 7.49 7.36
N VAL A 268 -8.56 7.80 8.30
CA VAL A 268 -8.19 8.06 9.70
C VAL A 268 -7.53 6.83 10.32
N LEU A 269 -8.07 5.63 10.09
CA LEU A 269 -7.49 4.40 10.63
C LEU A 269 -6.16 4.04 9.96
N PHE A 270 -6.00 4.31 8.66
CA PHE A 270 -4.71 4.16 7.97
C PHE A 270 -3.64 5.03 8.63
N MET A 271 -3.95 6.31 8.84
CA MET A 271 -3.02 7.27 9.43
C MET A 271 -2.68 6.91 10.88
N ALA A 272 -3.68 6.55 11.69
CA ALA A 272 -3.46 6.14 13.07
C ALA A 272 -2.52 4.93 13.15
N ILE A 273 -2.74 3.92 12.30
CA ILE A 273 -1.89 2.72 12.26
C ILE A 273 -0.48 3.05 11.74
N GLN A 274 -0.33 3.88 10.70
CA GLN A 274 0.99 4.28 10.20
C GLN A 274 1.81 5.02 11.27
N ILE A 275 1.23 6.01 11.94
CA ILE A 275 1.90 6.77 12.99
C ILE A 275 2.29 5.83 14.15
N ALA A 276 1.36 4.97 14.59
CA ALA A 276 1.64 4.02 15.68
C ALA A 276 2.73 3.00 15.31
N ILE A 277 2.69 2.42 14.10
CA ILE A 277 3.71 1.48 13.63
C ILE A 277 5.08 2.15 13.55
N TYR A 278 5.16 3.42 13.11
CA TYR A 278 6.43 4.13 13.11
C TYR A 278 6.98 4.35 14.52
N ASP A 279 6.13 4.70 15.49
CA ASP A 279 6.57 4.84 16.89
C ASP A 279 7.00 3.49 17.49
N ILE A 280 6.37 2.37 17.09
CA ILE A 280 6.81 1.00 17.43
C ILE A 280 8.16 0.69 16.73
N ALA A 281 8.34 1.10 15.46
CA ALA A 281 9.54 0.87 14.64
C ALA A 281 10.80 1.54 15.20
N LYS A 282 10.67 2.67 15.90
CA LYS A 282 11.80 3.35 16.55
C LYS A 282 12.53 2.47 17.58
N VAL A 283 11.89 1.40 18.05
CA VAL A 283 12.44 0.46 19.04
C VAL A 283 12.99 -0.83 18.38
N GLN A 284 12.56 -1.19 17.17
CA GLN A 284 13.01 -2.38 16.40
C GLN A 284 13.14 -2.05 14.90
N GLN A 285 14.38 -1.91 14.41
CA GLN A 285 14.68 -1.09 13.22
C GLN A 285 14.37 -1.67 11.82
N SER A 286 14.30 -2.99 11.59
CA SER A 286 14.22 -3.52 10.21
C SER A 286 12.81 -3.92 9.76
N LEU A 287 12.12 -4.80 10.49
CA LEU A 287 10.82 -5.36 10.07
C LEU A 287 9.73 -4.29 9.93
N SER A 288 9.66 -3.36 10.88
CA SER A 288 8.64 -2.32 10.91
C SER A 288 8.77 -1.33 9.74
N MET A 289 9.99 -1.09 9.24
CA MET A 289 10.22 -0.25 8.05
C MET A 289 9.71 -0.94 6.79
N THR A 290 9.98 -2.23 6.60
CA THR A 290 9.45 -2.99 5.46
C THR A 290 7.92 -3.05 5.49
N ILE A 291 7.33 -3.19 6.67
CA ILE A 291 5.87 -3.14 6.85
C ILE A 291 5.33 -1.75 6.52
N MET A 292 5.99 -0.67 6.92
CA MET A 292 5.59 0.69 6.54
C MET A 292 5.56 0.87 5.01
N SER A 293 6.62 0.48 4.32
CA SER A 293 6.68 0.49 2.84
C SER A 293 5.58 -0.38 2.22
N SER A 294 5.23 -1.49 2.85
CA SER A 294 4.13 -2.35 2.42
C SER A 294 2.76 -1.69 2.63
N ILE A 295 2.56 -0.94 3.71
CA ILE A 295 1.34 -0.14 3.93
C ILE A 295 1.23 0.97 2.89
N GLU A 296 2.33 1.63 2.55
CA GLU A 296 2.37 2.61 1.46
C GLU A 296 1.96 1.97 0.12
N LEU A 297 2.45 0.76 -0.18
CA LEU A 297 2.00 -0.03 -1.32
C LEU A 297 0.49 -0.26 -1.29
N LEU A 298 -0.08 -0.67 -0.15
CA LEU A 298 -1.53 -0.88 -0.01
C LEU A 298 -2.30 0.37 -0.46
N ILE A 299 -1.89 1.54 0.03
CA ILE A 299 -2.55 2.81 -0.24
C ILE A 299 -2.43 3.16 -1.73
N GLN A 300 -1.25 2.99 -2.33
CA GLN A 300 -1.04 3.21 -3.76
C GLN A 300 -1.91 2.28 -4.62
N ALA A 301 -1.99 0.99 -4.26
CA ALA A 301 -2.79 0.00 -4.98
C ALA A 301 -4.29 0.32 -4.88
N GLN A 302 -4.78 0.71 -3.70
CA GLN A 302 -6.18 1.13 -3.51
C GLN A 302 -6.52 2.41 -4.31
N GLN A 303 -5.59 3.37 -4.38
CA GLN A 303 -5.77 4.58 -5.20
C GLN A 303 -5.81 4.27 -6.69
N ALA A 304 -4.98 3.35 -7.16
CA ALA A 304 -5.03 2.88 -8.55
C ALA A 304 -6.36 2.17 -8.88
N ALA A 305 -6.94 1.43 -7.93
CA ALA A 305 -8.21 0.70 -8.11
C ALA A 305 -9.38 1.67 -8.30
N MET A 306 -9.42 2.73 -7.47
CA MET A 306 -10.45 3.76 -7.57
C MET A 306 -10.51 4.42 -8.96
N LEU A 307 -9.37 4.62 -9.63
CA LEU A 307 -9.35 5.16 -10.99
C LEU A 307 -9.87 4.21 -12.05
N ALA A 308 -9.52 2.92 -11.96
CA ALA A 308 -9.97 1.91 -12.91
C ALA A 308 -11.50 1.76 -12.89
N ALA A 309 -12.14 1.93 -11.73
CA ALA A 309 -13.59 1.95 -11.61
C ALA A 309 -14.23 3.16 -12.32
N VAL A 310 -13.62 4.36 -12.21
CA VAL A 310 -14.11 5.57 -12.87
C VAL A 310 -13.98 5.48 -14.39
N THR A 311 -12.85 4.99 -14.91
CA THR A 311 -12.67 4.81 -16.35
C THR A 311 -13.59 3.74 -16.94
N ALA A 312 -13.88 2.66 -16.19
CA ALA A 312 -14.86 1.67 -16.60
C ALA A 312 -16.28 2.25 -16.66
N ALA A 313 -16.66 3.07 -15.68
CA ALA A 313 -17.97 3.71 -15.65
C ALA A 313 -18.15 4.76 -16.77
N THR A 314 -17.11 5.54 -17.08
CA THR A 314 -17.19 6.52 -18.18
C THR A 314 -17.26 5.83 -19.55
N VAL A 315 -16.48 4.76 -19.77
CA VAL A 315 -16.56 3.96 -21.01
C VAL A 315 -17.91 3.25 -21.15
N ALA A 316 -18.48 2.73 -20.06
CA ALA A 316 -19.82 2.12 -20.08
C ALA A 316 -20.92 3.15 -20.36
N SER A 317 -20.77 4.37 -19.83
CA SER A 317 -21.72 5.46 -20.10
C SER A 317 -21.65 5.93 -21.55
N SER A 318 -20.46 6.04 -22.14
CA SER A 318 -20.28 6.46 -23.53
C SER A 318 -20.70 5.39 -24.54
N SER A 319 -20.58 4.10 -24.19
CA SER A 319 -21.10 3.00 -25.01
C SER A 319 -22.62 2.83 -24.91
N SER A 320 -23.23 3.24 -23.79
CA SER A 320 -24.70 3.28 -23.64
C SER A 320 -25.37 4.49 -24.30
N SER A 321 -24.59 5.51 -24.66
CA SER A 321 -25.03 6.71 -25.39
C SER A 321 -24.66 6.68 -26.88
N SER A 322 -24.25 5.52 -27.41
CA SER A 322 -24.03 5.27 -28.83
C SER A 322 -25.06 4.30 -29.37
#